data_AF-A0A8J8EEQ1-F1
#
_entry.id   AF-A0A8J8EEQ1-F1
#
_cell.length_a   1.000
_cell.length_b   1.000
_cell.length_c   1.000
_cell.angle_alpha   90.00
_cell.angle_beta   90.00
_cell.angle_gamma   90.00
#
_symmetry.space_group_name_H-M   'P 1'
#
loop_
_entity.id
_entity.type
_entity.pdbx_description
1 polymer ?
#
loop_
_entity_poly.entity_id
_entity_poly.type
_entity_poly.pdbx_seq_one_letter_code
_entity_poly.pdbx_strand_id
1 'polypeptide(L)'
;MRIPNYGEIRAQAVLFDLNGTLGESGKVGEEVKHLLKRLADRYTVVVLSADTFGTLEEEFKGLPVRVERVSSGAEKAEIARGYEPYIAVGNGNNDVAMLEGAELAFCVIGPEGASIDALLASDVVVQDVKDAIGMLLDEKKLIATLRG
;
A
#
# COMPACT_ATOMS: atom_id res chain seq x y z
N MET A 1 -12.03 -11.83 -0.41
CA MET A 1 -11.63 -12.45 -1.70
C MET A 1 -10.95 -13.79 -1.44
N ARG A 2 -11.27 -14.84 -2.18
CA ARG A 2 -10.64 -16.16 -2.02
C ARG A 2 -9.74 -16.49 -3.21
N ILE A 3 -8.48 -16.82 -2.93
CA ILE A 3 -7.50 -17.22 -3.93
C ILE A 3 -7.24 -18.72 -3.79
N PRO A 4 -7.44 -19.53 -4.85
CA PRO A 4 -7.14 -20.96 -4.83
C PRO A 4 -5.70 -21.25 -4.38
N ASN A 5 -5.53 -22.22 -3.48
CA ASN A 5 -4.25 -22.66 -2.88
C ASN A 5 -3.43 -21.61 -2.10
N TYR A 6 -3.78 -20.33 -2.17
CA TYR A 6 -3.16 -19.28 -1.36
C TYR A 6 -3.92 -19.02 -0.05
N GLY A 7 -5.24 -18.83 -0.12
CA GLY A 7 -6.05 -18.56 1.07
C GLY A 7 -7.23 -17.63 0.84
N GLU A 8 -7.81 -17.14 1.94
CA GLU A 8 -8.85 -16.12 1.93
C GLU A 8 -8.29 -14.80 2.47
N ILE A 9 -8.39 -13.74 1.67
CA ILE A 9 -8.06 -12.36 2.07
C ILE A 9 -9.36 -11.67 2.48
N ARG A 10 -9.43 -11.25 3.74
CA ARG A 10 -10.59 -10.60 4.38
C ARG A 10 -10.36 -9.11 4.63
N ALA A 11 -9.15 -8.63 4.36
CA ALA A 11 -8.77 -7.25 4.53
C ALA A 11 -9.80 -6.25 4.00
N GLN A 12 -10.10 -5.25 4.82
CA GLN A 12 -11.04 -4.15 4.50
C GLN A 12 -10.32 -2.82 4.32
N ALA A 13 -9.05 -2.75 4.70
CA ALA A 13 -8.20 -1.58 4.54
C ALA A 13 -7.02 -1.88 3.62
N VAL A 14 -6.57 -0.84 2.89
CA VAL A 14 -5.33 -0.86 2.13
C VAL A 14 -4.47 0.29 2.61
N LEU A 15 -3.30 -0.04 3.14
CA LEU A 15 -2.35 0.88 3.75
C LEU A 15 -1.20 1.08 2.78
N PHE A 16 -0.90 2.34 2.51
CA PHE A 16 0.15 2.75 1.59
C PHE A 16 1.20 3.57 2.33
N ASP A 17 2.47 3.29 2.07
CA ASP A 17 3.50 4.31 2.21
C ASP A 17 3.36 5.39 1.12
N LEU A 18 3.96 6.56 1.34
CA LEU A 18 3.93 7.67 0.39
C LEU A 18 5.14 7.64 -0.59
N ASN A 19 6.35 7.85 -0.08
CA ASN A 19 7.53 8.12 -0.92
C ASN A 19 8.20 6.82 -1.35
N GLY A 20 8.47 6.67 -2.65
CA GLY A 20 8.92 5.40 -3.24
C GLY A 20 7.77 4.40 -3.45
N THR A 21 6.55 4.75 -3.03
CA THR A 21 5.35 3.90 -3.15
C THR A 21 4.25 4.60 -3.96
N LEU A 22 3.48 5.50 -3.37
CA LEU A 22 2.40 6.23 -4.06
C LEU A 22 2.93 7.35 -4.96
N GLY A 23 4.10 7.88 -4.63
CA GLY A 23 4.69 8.99 -5.34
C GLY A 23 6.13 9.26 -4.90
N GLU A 24 6.65 10.39 -5.32
CA GLU A 24 8.03 10.81 -5.09
C GLU A 24 8.03 12.22 -4.48
N SER A 25 8.91 12.46 -3.52
CA SER A 25 9.08 13.79 -2.89
C SER A 25 7.76 14.42 -2.40
N GLY A 26 6.86 13.59 -1.85
CA GLY A 26 5.58 14.00 -1.28
C GLY A 26 4.49 14.33 -2.30
N LYS A 27 4.68 14.01 -3.59
CA LYS A 27 3.73 14.29 -4.67
C LYS A 27 3.22 13.02 -5.31
N VAL A 28 1.91 12.98 -5.57
CA VAL A 28 1.22 11.83 -6.17
C VAL A 28 0.67 12.22 -7.54
N GLY A 29 0.93 11.40 -8.55
CA GLY A 29 0.42 11.62 -9.90
C GLY A 29 -1.12 11.58 -9.96
N GLU A 30 -1.71 12.37 -10.86
CA GLU A 30 -3.18 12.47 -11.00
C GLU A 30 -3.84 11.13 -11.34
N GLU A 31 -3.17 10.29 -12.12
CA GLU A 31 -3.65 8.93 -12.41
C GLU A 31 -3.75 8.07 -11.14
N VAL A 32 -2.73 8.12 -10.28
CA VAL A 32 -2.73 7.41 -8.99
C VAL A 32 -3.84 7.94 -8.09
N LYS A 33 -4.03 9.27 -8.00
CA LYS A 33 -5.15 9.86 -7.24
C LYS A 33 -6.51 9.38 -7.75
N HIS A 34 -6.69 9.26 -9.06
CA HIS A 34 -7.92 8.72 -9.64
C HIS A 34 -8.13 7.25 -9.28
N LEU A 35 -7.07 6.44 -9.29
CA LEU A 35 -7.13 5.04 -8.87
C LEU A 35 -7.42 4.89 -7.38
N LEU A 36 -6.84 5.73 -6.51
CA LEU A 36 -7.15 5.74 -5.08
C LEU A 36 -8.63 6.04 -4.81
N LYS A 37 -9.25 6.98 -5.54
CA LYS A 37 -10.70 7.23 -5.45
C LYS A 37 -11.51 5.97 -5.76
N ARG A 38 -11.16 5.26 -6.84
CA ARG A 38 -11.85 4.03 -7.23
C ARG A 38 -11.60 2.90 -6.24
N LEU A 39 -10.41 2.84 -5.63
CA LEU A 39 -10.08 1.85 -4.61
C LEU A 39 -10.88 2.09 -3.32
N ALA A 40 -11.11 3.36 -2.97
CA ALA A 40 -11.90 3.75 -1.80
C ALA A 40 -13.37 3.33 -1.86
N ASP A 41 -13.91 3.04 -3.06
CA ASP A 41 -15.25 2.46 -3.21
C ASP A 41 -15.34 1.02 -2.66
N ARG A 42 -14.19 0.36 -2.42
CA ARG A 42 -14.11 -1.05 -1.98
C ARG A 42 -13.40 -1.23 -0.65
N TYR A 43 -12.45 -0.35 -0.33
CA TYR A 43 -11.60 -0.46 0.85
C TYR A 43 -11.51 0.86 1.59
N THR A 44 -11.22 0.80 2.89
CA THR A 44 -10.67 1.95 3.61
C THR A 44 -9.24 2.18 3.14
N VAL A 45 -8.99 3.26 2.41
CA VAL A 45 -7.64 3.61 1.95
C VAL A 45 -6.95 4.50 2.98
N VAL A 46 -5.75 4.10 3.41
CA VAL A 46 -4.97 4.80 4.43
C VAL A 46 -3.57 5.07 3.90
N VAL A 47 -3.08 6.30 4.05
CA VAL A 47 -1.72 6.70 3.69
C VAL A 47 -0.94 6.98 4.97
N LEU A 48 0.15 6.25 5.17
CA LEU A 48 1.07 6.37 6.30
C LEU A 48 2.34 7.06 5.83
N SER A 49 2.64 8.24 6.36
CA SER A 49 3.84 8.99 5.95
C SER A 49 4.46 9.79 7.09
N ALA A 50 5.78 9.96 7.02
CA ALA A 50 6.50 10.90 7.89
C ALA A 50 6.26 12.37 7.55
N ASP A 51 5.57 12.66 6.44
CA ASP A 51 5.22 14.03 6.01
C ASP A 51 6.43 14.97 6.00
N THR A 52 7.60 14.47 5.59
CA THR A 52 8.87 15.23 5.63
C THR A 52 8.84 16.49 4.78
N PHE A 53 7.95 16.54 3.79
CA PHE A 53 7.76 17.68 2.89
C PHE A 53 6.58 18.59 3.29
N GLY A 54 5.80 18.22 4.32
CA GLY A 54 4.63 18.98 4.77
C GLY A 54 3.50 19.05 3.75
N THR A 55 3.46 18.13 2.78
CA THR A 55 2.49 18.12 1.67
C THR A 55 1.30 17.21 1.95
N LEU A 56 1.36 16.37 2.97
CA LEU A 56 0.48 15.21 3.11
C LEU A 56 -1.01 15.60 3.15
N GLU A 57 -1.41 16.62 3.90
CA GLU A 57 -2.81 17.03 3.96
C GLU A 57 -3.32 17.65 2.64
N GLU A 58 -2.52 18.50 1.99
CA GLU A 58 -2.94 19.17 0.76
C GLU A 58 -2.94 18.21 -0.44
N GLU A 59 -1.97 17.29 -0.49
CA GLU A 59 -1.82 16.32 -1.59
C GLU A 59 -3.02 15.37 -1.70
N PHE A 60 -3.60 15.01 -0.55
CA PHE A 60 -4.75 14.10 -0.46
C PHE A 60 -6.08 14.82 -0.20
N LYS A 61 -6.10 16.15 -0.24
CA LYS A 61 -7.29 16.96 0.01
C LYS A 61 -8.41 16.64 -0.99
N GLY A 62 -9.60 16.37 -0.46
CA GLY A 62 -10.78 16.02 -1.26
C GLY A 62 -10.72 14.61 -1.88
N LEU A 63 -9.71 13.81 -1.55
CA LEU A 63 -9.69 12.38 -1.83
C LEU A 63 -10.35 11.62 -0.66
N PRO A 64 -11.07 10.52 -0.94
CA PRO A 64 -11.67 9.67 0.09
C PRO A 64 -10.62 8.75 0.72
N VAL A 65 -9.53 9.33 1.25
CA VAL A 65 -8.43 8.60 1.88
C VAL A 65 -8.21 9.11 3.30
N ARG A 66 -7.78 8.22 4.19
CA ARG A 66 -7.28 8.58 5.52
C ARG A 66 -5.79 8.82 5.44
N VAL A 67 -5.34 9.75 6.27
CA VAL A 67 -3.95 10.18 6.31
C VAL A 67 -3.48 10.06 7.75
N GLU A 68 -2.40 9.34 7.96
CA GLU A 68 -1.81 9.07 9.26
C GLU A 68 -0.33 9.47 9.24
N ARG A 69 0.06 10.39 10.12
CA ARG A 69 1.46 10.81 10.25
C ARG A 69 2.21 9.81 11.13
N VAL A 70 3.36 9.35 10.67
CA VAL A 70 4.20 8.37 11.38
C VAL A 70 5.66 8.79 11.40
N SER A 71 6.33 8.70 12.54
CA SER A 71 7.73 9.12 12.72
C SER A 71 8.75 8.00 12.53
N SER A 72 8.31 6.74 12.54
CA SER A 72 9.19 5.57 12.41
C SER A 72 8.47 4.36 11.81
N GLY A 73 9.24 3.36 11.35
CA GLY A 73 8.65 2.09 10.90
C GLY A 73 7.95 1.30 12.00
N ALA A 74 8.41 1.42 13.26
CA ALA A 74 7.76 0.79 14.40
C ALA A 74 6.38 1.40 14.67
N GLU A 75 6.28 2.74 14.63
CA GLU A 75 4.99 3.45 14.75
C GLU A 75 4.08 3.16 13.56
N LYS A 76 4.64 3.07 12.34
CA LYS A 76 3.89 2.67 11.14
C LYS A 76 3.22 1.30 11.34
N ALA A 77 3.97 0.31 11.81
CA ALA A 77 3.43 -1.01 12.12
C ALA A 77 2.39 -0.97 13.26
N GLU A 78 2.58 -0.12 14.28
CA GLU A 78 1.61 0.04 15.36
C GLU A 78 0.29 0.61 14.89
N ILE A 79 0.32 1.68 14.08
CA ILE A 79 -0.90 2.23 13.47
C ILE A 79 -1.54 1.21 12.53
N ALA A 80 -0.75 0.46 11.76
CA ALA A 80 -1.25 -0.54 10.84
C ALA A 80 -2.10 -1.63 11.54
N ARG A 81 -1.72 -2.04 12.76
CA ARG A 81 -2.51 -2.99 13.57
C ARG A 81 -3.93 -2.49 13.86
N GLY A 82 -4.13 -1.17 13.96
CA GLY A 82 -5.46 -0.58 14.14
C GLY A 82 -6.40 -0.79 12.94
N TYR A 83 -5.86 -1.20 11.79
CA TYR A 83 -6.59 -1.46 10.55
C TYR A 83 -6.70 -2.96 10.22
N GLU A 84 -6.29 -3.86 11.12
CA GLU A 84 -6.39 -5.31 10.89
C GLU A 84 -7.85 -5.78 10.68
N PRO A 85 -8.07 -6.71 9.73
CA PRO A 85 -7.14 -7.18 8.70
C PRO A 85 -6.92 -6.14 7.58
N TYR A 86 -5.68 -5.99 7.11
CA TYR A 86 -5.29 -5.03 6.07
C TYR A 86 -4.41 -5.62 4.97
N ILE A 87 -4.37 -4.91 3.84
CA ILE A 87 -3.42 -5.08 2.74
C ILE A 87 -2.38 -3.96 2.87
N ALA A 88 -1.10 -4.27 2.69
CA ALA A 88 -0.02 -3.30 2.78
C ALA A 88 0.65 -3.09 1.43
N VAL A 89 1.05 -1.84 1.15
CA VAL A 89 1.80 -1.47 -0.04
C VAL A 89 2.94 -0.55 0.40
N GLY A 90 4.17 -0.95 0.11
CA GLY A 90 5.37 -0.24 0.54
C GLY A 90 6.58 -0.54 -0.32
N ASN A 91 7.72 0.01 0.07
CA ASN A 91 8.97 -0.07 -0.70
C ASN A 91 10.22 -0.11 0.20
N GLY A 92 10.16 0.57 1.36
CA GLY A 92 11.33 0.86 2.18
C GLY A 92 11.48 -0.03 3.41
N ASN A 93 12.66 0.05 4.06
CA ASN A 93 12.94 -0.68 5.31
C ASN A 93 12.00 -0.29 6.46
N ASN A 94 11.46 0.92 6.45
CA ASN A 94 10.47 1.38 7.42
C ASN A 94 9.07 0.75 7.20
N ASP A 95 8.85 0.06 6.08
CA ASP A 95 7.57 -0.60 5.78
C ASP A 95 7.57 -2.07 6.18
N VAL A 96 8.74 -2.68 6.38
CA VAL A 96 8.91 -4.15 6.57
C VAL A 96 7.94 -4.71 7.60
N ALA A 97 7.90 -4.14 8.81
CA ALA A 97 7.03 -4.65 9.87
C ALA A 97 5.51 -4.48 9.57
N MET A 98 5.14 -3.48 8.76
CA MET A 98 3.76 -3.34 8.26
C MET A 98 3.47 -4.36 7.15
N LEU A 99 4.43 -4.63 6.27
CA LEU A 99 4.28 -5.62 5.21
C LEU A 99 4.14 -7.04 5.79
N GLU A 100 5.00 -7.41 6.75
CA GLU A 100 4.95 -8.73 7.41
C GLU A 100 3.65 -8.98 8.19
N GLY A 101 3.00 -7.91 8.67
CA GLY A 101 1.74 -8.00 9.41
C GLY A 101 0.48 -8.01 8.53
N ALA A 102 0.61 -7.83 7.21
CA ALA A 102 -0.53 -7.73 6.31
C ALA A 102 -1.08 -9.11 5.91
N GLU A 103 -2.37 -9.18 5.57
CA GLU A 103 -2.93 -10.40 4.95
C GLU A 103 -2.50 -10.56 3.49
N LEU A 104 -2.11 -9.44 2.86
CA LEU A 104 -1.52 -9.38 1.53
C LEU A 104 -0.60 -8.16 1.49
N ALA A 105 0.65 -8.36 1.09
CA ALA A 105 1.66 -7.32 1.02
C ALA A 105 2.18 -7.15 -0.42
N PHE A 106 2.24 -5.90 -0.88
CA PHE A 106 2.86 -5.51 -2.13
C PHE A 106 4.13 -4.72 -1.89
N CYS A 107 5.21 -5.11 -2.56
CA CYS A 107 6.41 -4.29 -2.71
C CYS A 107 6.38 -3.60 -4.08
N VAL A 108 6.42 -2.27 -4.07
CA VAL A 108 6.54 -1.46 -5.30
C VAL A 108 8.03 -1.23 -5.53
N ILE A 109 8.59 -1.59 -6.69
CA ILE A 109 10.00 -1.27 -7.01
C ILE A 109 10.15 0.22 -7.29
N GLY A 110 9.26 0.77 -8.11
CA GLY A 110 9.26 2.19 -8.46
C GLY A 110 10.55 2.67 -9.14
N PRO A 111 10.66 3.98 -9.39
CA PRO A 111 11.87 4.60 -9.92
C PRO A 111 12.98 4.78 -8.88
N GLU A 112 12.64 4.77 -7.58
CA GLU A 112 13.60 4.90 -6.47
C GLU A 112 14.28 3.55 -6.11
N GLY A 113 13.81 2.44 -6.70
CA GLY A 113 14.20 1.08 -6.29
C GLY A 113 13.52 0.70 -4.97
N ALA A 114 13.62 -0.57 -4.55
CA ALA A 114 13.05 -1.06 -3.30
C ALA A 114 14.11 -1.69 -2.40
N SER A 115 13.87 -1.69 -1.09
CA SER A 115 14.74 -2.40 -0.16
C SER A 115 14.58 -3.92 -0.31
N ILE A 116 15.67 -4.66 -0.12
CA ILE A 116 15.64 -6.12 -0.18
C ILE A 116 14.73 -6.68 0.91
N ASP A 117 14.75 -6.09 2.10
CA ASP A 117 13.93 -6.55 3.22
C ASP A 117 12.43 -6.34 2.94
N ALA A 118 12.03 -5.21 2.34
CA ALA A 118 10.63 -4.99 1.94
C ALA A 118 10.19 -5.94 0.82
N LEU A 119 11.08 -6.22 -0.13
CA LEU A 119 10.84 -7.21 -1.18
C LEU A 119 10.58 -8.60 -0.59
N LEU A 120 11.42 -9.06 0.35
CA LEU A 120 11.28 -10.36 0.98
C LEU A 120 10.11 -10.46 1.97
N ALA A 121 9.66 -9.32 2.51
CA ALA A 121 8.47 -9.22 3.37
C ALA A 121 7.14 -9.11 2.59
N SER A 122 7.16 -9.20 1.26
CA SER A 122 5.97 -9.02 0.41
C SER A 122 5.53 -10.31 -0.29
N ASP A 123 4.24 -10.40 -0.60
CA ASP A 123 3.66 -11.51 -1.38
C ASP A 123 3.76 -11.27 -2.89
N VAL A 124 3.65 -10.00 -3.30
CA VAL A 124 3.66 -9.59 -4.71
C VAL A 124 4.58 -8.40 -4.90
N VAL A 125 5.45 -8.50 -5.90
CA VAL A 125 6.31 -7.39 -6.31
C VAL A 125 5.78 -6.80 -7.61
N VAL A 126 5.64 -5.47 -7.65
CA VAL A 126 5.19 -4.73 -8.84
C VAL A 126 6.20 -3.64 -9.21
N GLN A 127 6.20 -3.23 -10.47
CA GLN A 127 7.04 -2.12 -10.92
C GLN A 127 6.47 -0.76 -10.50
N ASP A 128 5.15 -0.57 -10.61
CA ASP A 128 4.45 0.68 -10.33
C ASP A 128 3.24 0.41 -9.42
N VAL A 129 2.94 1.34 -8.50
CA VAL A 129 1.80 1.24 -7.57
C VAL A 129 0.45 1.13 -8.30
N LYS A 130 0.35 1.65 -9.52
CA LYS A 130 -0.83 1.50 -10.39
C LYS A 130 -1.13 0.03 -10.69
N ASP A 131 -0.10 -0.82 -10.78
CA ASP A 131 -0.29 -2.25 -10.99
C ASP A 131 -0.86 -2.91 -9.73
N ALA A 132 -0.35 -2.56 -8.54
CA ALA A 132 -0.90 -3.05 -7.27
C ALA A 132 -2.39 -2.65 -7.10
N ILE A 133 -2.72 -1.36 -7.29
CA ILE A 133 -4.11 -0.90 -7.22
C ILE A 133 -4.96 -1.58 -8.31
N GLY A 134 -4.42 -1.75 -9.51
CA GLY A 134 -5.07 -2.46 -10.61
C GLY A 134 -5.39 -3.92 -10.28
N MET A 135 -4.52 -4.61 -9.54
CA MET A 135 -4.75 -5.98 -9.06
C MET A 135 -5.82 -6.04 -7.98
N LEU A 136 -5.91 -5.03 -7.11
CA LEU A 136 -6.96 -4.92 -6.09
C LEU A 136 -8.33 -4.56 -6.68
N LEU A 137 -8.35 -3.83 -7.79
CA LEU A 137 -9.58 -3.51 -8.54
C LEU A 137 -10.04 -4.66 -9.44
N ASP A 138 -9.14 -5.55 -9.85
CA ASP A 138 -9.40 -6.72 -10.68
C ASP A 138 -8.80 -7.98 -10.06
N GLU A 139 -9.58 -8.63 -9.18
CA GLU A 139 -9.20 -9.83 -8.43
C GLU A 139 -8.67 -10.96 -9.32
N LYS A 140 -9.04 -11.01 -10.62
CA LYS A 140 -8.55 -12.03 -11.54
C LYS A 140 -7.04 -11.96 -11.74
N LYS A 141 -6.46 -10.75 -11.76
CA LYS A 141 -5.01 -10.55 -11.88
C LYS A 141 -4.31 -11.10 -10.65
N LEU A 142 -4.84 -10.78 -9.48
CA LEU A 142 -4.29 -11.23 -8.20
C LEU A 142 -4.38 -12.75 -8.03
N ILE A 143 -5.51 -13.34 -8.40
CA ILE A 143 -5.66 -14.81 -8.46
C ILE A 143 -4.65 -15.42 -9.43
N ALA A 144 -4.45 -14.84 -10.62
CA ALA A 144 -3.51 -15.37 -11.60
C ALA A 144 -2.05 -15.38 -11.07
N THR A 145 -1.67 -14.37 -10.28
CA THR A 145 -0.35 -14.26 -9.66
C THR A 145 -0.16 -15.23 -8.50
N LEU A 146 -1.17 -15.36 -7.63
CA LEU A 146 -1.01 -16.05 -6.34
C LEU A 146 -1.59 -17.46 -6.28
N ARG A 147 -2.34 -17.93 -7.29
CA ARG A 147 -2.84 -19.31 -7.33
C ARG A 147 -1.67 -20.30 -7.45
N GLY A 148 -1.13 -20.75 -6.33
CA GLY A 148 -0.02 -21.70 -6.24
C GLY A 148 -0.32 -22.73 -5.20
#